data_AF-A0A533YER7-F1
#
_entry.id   AF-A0A533YER7-F1
#
_cell.length_a   1.000
_cell.length_b   1.000
_cell.length_c   1.000
_cell.angle_alpha   90.00
_cell.angle_beta   90.00
_cell.angle_gamma   90.00
#
_symmetry.space_group_name_H-M   'P 1'
#
loop_
_entity.id
_entity.type
_entity.pdbx_description
1 polymer ?
#
loop_
_entity_poly.entity_id
_entity_poly.type
_entity_poly.pdbx_seq_one_letter_code
_entity_poly.pdbx_strand_id
1 'polypeptide(L)' 'MKQLFCLLSGLALTLTPAVALAEGATAYSRGNAVGYFAAIATVLIFGIHDVFHKKWLTWTSAIVIPILLYLNLPPQ' A
#
# COMPACT_ATOMS: atom_id res chain seq x y z
N MET A 1 -10.26 -14.32 -12.00
CA MET A 1 -9.65 -13.46 -10.95
C MET A 1 -8.14 -13.68 -10.78
N LYS A 2 -7.64 -14.92 -10.66
CA LYS A 2 -6.18 -15.21 -10.52
C LYS A 2 -5.28 -14.57 -11.59
N GLN A 3 -5.70 -14.57 -12.86
CA GLN A 3 -4.93 -13.98 -13.95
C GLN A 3 -4.80 -12.45 -13.85
N LEU A 4 -5.83 -11.78 -13.31
CA LEU A 4 -5.81 -10.34 -13.11
C LEU A 4 -4.80 -9.95 -12.02
N PHE A 5 -4.77 -10.75 -10.93
CA PHE A 5 -3.79 -10.55 -9.86
C PHE A 5 -2.35 -10.82 -10.32
N CYS A 6 -2.11 -11.83 -11.17
CA CYS A 6 -0.79 -12.06 -11.75
C CYS A 6 -0.33 -10.91 -12.67
N LEU A 7 -1.25 -10.33 -13.45
CA LEU A 7 -0.94 -9.18 -14.31
C LEU A 7 -0.63 -7.93 -13.47
N LEU A 8 -1.39 -7.69 -12.41
CA LEU A 8 -1.16 -6.58 -11.48
C LEU A 8 0.16 -6.74 -10.71
N SER A 9 0.51 -7.95 -10.26
CA SER A 9 1.79 -8.21 -9.61
C SER A 9 2.97 -8.10 -10.58
N GLY A 10 2.78 -8.51 -11.84
CA GLY A 10 3.79 -8.36 -12.90
C GLY A 10 4.06 -6.89 -13.21
N LEU A 11 3.01 -6.07 -13.31
CA LEU A 11 3.12 -4.62 -13.50
C LEU A 11 3.77 -3.91 -12.30
N ALA A 12 3.48 -4.36 -11.08
CA ALA A 12 4.12 -3.82 -9.88
C ALA A 12 5.63 -4.11 -9.83
N LEU A 13 6.05 -5.29 -10.34
CA LEU A 13 7.45 -5.71 -10.41
C LEU A 13 8.25 -5.03 -11.53
N THR A 14 7.61 -4.64 -12.64
CA THR A 14 8.30 -3.93 -13.73
C THR A 14 8.43 -2.43 -13.48
N LEU A 15 7.57 -1.85 -12.62
CA LEU A 15 7.63 -0.45 -12.20
C LEU A 15 8.58 -0.18 -11.03
N THR A 16 9.12 -1.23 -10.38
CA THR A 16 9.97 -1.12 -9.19
C THR A 16 11.47 -0.86 -9.39
N PRO A 17 12.13 -1.04 -10.57
CA PRO A 17 13.58 -0.87 -10.64
C PRO A 17 14.04 0.59 -10.56
N ALA A 18 13.12 1.56 -10.68
CA ALA A 18 13.40 2.97 -10.41
C ALA A 18 13.37 3.31 -8.90
N VAL A 19 12.67 2.52 -8.08
CA VAL A 19 12.52 2.78 -6.63
C VAL A 19 13.72 2.23 -5.86
N ALA A 20 14.24 1.06 -6.25
CA ALA A 20 15.41 0.45 -5.61
C ALA A 20 16.73 1.21 -5.87
N LEU A 21 16.83 1.95 -6.98
CA LEU A 21 18.00 2.77 -7.32
C LEU A 21 17.97 4.17 -6.69
N ALA A 22 16.84 4.57 -6.09
CA ALA A 22 16.68 5.85 -5.40
C ALA A 22 17.00 5.75 -3.88
N GLU A 23 17.24 4.55 -3.35
CA GLU A 23 17.56 4.33 -1.92
C GLU A 23 18.98 4.84 -1.54
N GLY A 24 19.84 5.17 -2.51
CA GLY A 24 21.20 5.64 -2.27
C GLY A 24 21.39 7.15 -2.05
N ALA A 25 20.38 7.99 -2.27
CA ALA A 25 20.54 9.44 -2.20
C ALA A 25 19.29 10.13 -1.66
N THR A 26 19.26 10.32 -0.33
CA THR A 26 18.64 11.50 0.33
C THR A 26 17.25 11.93 -0.18
N ALA A 27 16.18 11.21 0.14
CA ALA A 27 14.83 11.79 0.05
C ALA A 27 13.79 10.98 0.84
N TYR A 28 13.61 11.33 2.12
CA TYR A 28 12.35 11.08 2.83
C TYR A 28 11.27 12.01 2.24
N SER A 29 10.99 11.88 0.93
CA SER A 29 9.96 12.68 0.26
C SER A 29 8.59 12.10 0.64
N ARG A 30 7.61 12.96 0.95
CA ARG A 30 6.25 12.49 1.24
C ARG A 30 5.70 11.60 0.11
N GLY A 31 6.15 11.77 -1.13
CA GLY A 31 5.80 10.90 -2.26
C GLY A 31 6.24 9.43 -2.06
N ASN A 32 7.49 9.19 -1.65
CA ASN A 32 7.95 7.84 -1.32
C ASN A 32 7.20 7.27 -0.12
N ALA A 33 6.97 8.09 0.91
CA ALA A 33 6.21 7.66 2.09
C ALA A 33 4.79 7.19 1.72
N VAL A 34 4.07 7.92 0.86
CA VAL A 34 2.73 7.52 0.39
C VAL A 34 2.76 6.13 -0.28
N GLY A 35 3.80 5.82 -1.07
CA GLY A 35 3.97 4.51 -1.69
C GLY A 35 4.09 3.38 -0.68
N TYR A 36 4.96 3.53 0.34
CA TYR A 36 5.10 2.55 1.42
C TYR A 36 3.81 2.43 2.26
N PHE A 37 3.17 3.54 2.60
CA PHE A 37 1.93 3.54 3.36
C PHE A 37 0.77 2.88 2.60
N ALA A 38 0.71 3.03 1.27
CA ALA A 38 -0.27 2.33 0.44
C ALA A 38 -0.05 0.80 0.45
N ALA A 39 1.20 0.35 0.38
CA ALA A 39 1.53 -1.07 0.48
C ALA A 39 1.14 -1.64 1.86
N ILE A 40 1.46 -0.92 2.94
CA ILE A 40 1.08 -1.28 4.32
C ILE A 40 -0.44 -1.34 4.48
N ALA A 41 -1.16 -0.33 4.00
CA ALA A 41 -2.62 -0.28 4.04
C ALA A 41 -3.22 -1.52 3.38
N THR A 42 -2.71 -1.89 2.22
CA THR A 42 -3.18 -3.04 1.44
C THR A 42 -3.04 -4.34 2.23
N VAL A 43 -1.86 -4.59 2.82
CA VAL A 43 -1.62 -5.79 3.63
C VAL A 43 -2.56 -5.86 4.83
N LEU A 44 -2.77 -4.74 5.53
CA LEU A 44 -3.68 -4.68 6.68
C LEU A 44 -5.14 -4.94 6.30
N ILE A 45 -5.63 -4.36 5.20
CA ILE A 45 -7.01 -4.57 4.72
C ILE A 45 -7.23 -6.03 4.33
N PHE A 46 -6.29 -6.64 3.62
CA PHE A 46 -6.37 -8.06 3.27
C PHE A 46 -6.28 -8.95 4.50
N GLY A 47 -5.41 -8.63 5.47
CA GLY A 47 -5.32 -9.35 6.74
C GLY A 47 -6.64 -9.30 7.53
N ILE A 48 -7.32 -8.14 7.56
CA ILE A 48 -8.64 -8.00 8.19
C ILE A 48 -9.69 -8.85 7.46
N HIS A 49 -9.68 -8.86 6.13
CA HIS A 49 -10.59 -9.71 5.37
C HIS A 49 -10.34 -11.21 5.66
N ASP A 50 -9.08 -11.61 5.78
CA ASP A 50 -8.70 -13.01 6.03
C ASP A 50 -9.01 -13.48 7.45
N VAL A 51 -8.83 -12.61 8.47
CA VAL A 51 -9.12 -12.97 9.86
C VAL A 51 -10.62 -12.98 10.16
N PHE A 52 -11.36 -11.99 9.64
CA PHE A 52 -12.75 -11.78 10.06
C PHE A 52 -13.79 -12.27 9.05
N HIS A 53 -13.40 -12.47 7.78
CA HIS A 53 -14.28 -12.90 6.68
C HIS A 53 -15.58 -12.08 6.52
N LYS A 54 -15.63 -10.88 7.10
CA LYS A 54 -16.78 -9.98 7.10
C LYS A 54 -16.54 -8.86 6.09
N LYS A 55 -17.28 -8.89 4.98
CA LYS A 55 -17.17 -7.89 3.92
C LYS A 55 -17.28 -6.46 4.45
N TRP A 56 -18.26 -6.18 5.31
CA TRP A 56 -18.47 -4.83 5.86
C TRP A 56 -17.24 -4.31 6.62
N LEU A 57 -16.55 -5.18 7.36
CA LEU A 57 -15.35 -4.84 8.11
C LEU A 57 -14.19 -4.50 7.17
N THR A 58 -14.06 -5.25 6.07
CA THR A 58 -13.08 -4.96 5.03
C THR A 58 -13.33 -3.61 4.38
N TRP A 59 -14.60 -3.30 4.04
CA TRP A 59 -14.97 -1.99 3.49
C TRP A 59 -14.66 -0.84 4.45
N THR A 60 -14.99 -1.00 5.74
CA THR A 60 -14.65 0.01 6.76
C THR A 60 -13.13 0.17 6.89
N SER A 61 -12.38 -0.93 6.94
CA SER A 61 -10.92 -0.89 7.02
C SER A 61 -10.27 -0.25 5.80
N ALA A 62 -10.85 -0.45 4.61
CA ALA A 62 -10.36 0.12 3.36
C ALA A 62 -10.50 1.65 3.30
N ILE A 63 -11.39 2.23 4.11
CA ILE A 63 -11.54 3.68 4.23
C ILE A 63 -10.68 4.20 5.39
N VAL A 64 -10.77 3.56 6.56
CA VAL A 64 -10.15 4.04 7.80
C VAL A 64 -8.63 3.95 7.75
N ILE A 65 -8.07 2.84 7.26
CA ILE A 65 -6.62 2.61 7.31
C ILE A 65 -5.85 3.59 6.42
N PRO A 66 -6.22 3.84 5.14
CA PRO A 66 -5.53 4.83 4.33
C PRO A 66 -5.58 6.24 4.91
N ILE A 67 -6.72 6.62 5.51
CA ILE A 67 -6.87 7.94 6.14
C ILE A 67 -5.97 8.06 7.37
N LEU A 68 -5.97 7.06 8.25
CA LEU A 68 -5.12 7.07 9.45
C LEU A 68 -3.63 7.09 9.10
N LEU A 69 -3.23 6.34 8.06
CA LEU A 69 -1.85 6.36 7.59
C LEU A 69 -1.51 7.70 6.96
N TYR A 70 -2.42 8.31 6.20
CA TYR A 70 -2.24 9.65 5.64
C TYR A 70 -2.02 10.72 6.72
N LEU A 71 -2.80 10.67 7.80
CA LEU A 71 -2.67 11.58 8.95
C LEU A 71 -1.35 11.41 9.70
N ASN A 72 -0.73 10.23 9.63
CA ASN A 72 0.58 9.96 10.21
C ASN A 72 1.75 10.34 9.28
N LEU A 73 1.50 10.80 8.06
CA LEU A 73 2.60 11.35 7.25
C LEU A 73 3.15 12.61 7.94
N PRO A 74 4.49 12.73 8.08
CA PRO A 74 5.09 13.91 8.67
C PRO A 74 4.66 15.17 7.90
N PRO A 75 4.36 16.28 8.59
CA PRO A 75 4.09 17.55 7.93
C PRO A 75 5.26 17.92 7.00
N GLN A 76 4.95 18.55 5.85
CA GLN A 76 5.97 19.07 4.94
C GLN A 76 6.64 20.26 5.61
#